data_AF-A0A2D7H362-F1
#
_entry.id   AF-A0A2D7H362-F1
#
_cell.length_a   1.000
_cell.length_b   1.000
_cell.length_c   1.000
_cell.angle_alpha   90.00
_cell.angle_beta   90.00
_cell.angle_gamma   90.00
#
_symmetry.space_group_name_H-M   'P 1'
#
loop_
_entity.id
_entity.type
_entity.pdbx_description
1 polymer ?
#
loop_
_entity_poly.entity_id
_entity_poly.type
_entity_poly.pdbx_seq_one_letter_code
_entity_poly.pdbx_strand_id
1 'polypeptide(L)' 'MERGPLLEILNNMIGTQKGLSIMFYGKDSELEVSDVEFVEQLTSTQGIHLKTKSNNIWIDSSHVSAVWQVRDNI' A
#
# COMPACT_ATOMS: atom_id res chain seq x y z
N MET A 1 -15.12 -11.42 2.85
CA MET A 1 -14.24 -10.89 3.90
C MET A 1 -13.39 -9.82 3.25
N GLU A 2 -13.57 -8.59 3.70
CA GLU A 2 -13.26 -7.38 2.97
C GLU A 2 -11.75 -7.10 3.02
N ARG A 3 -11.08 -7.12 1.85
CA ARG A 3 -9.73 -6.54 1.67
C ARG A 3 -9.74 -5.00 1.75
N GLY A 4 -10.81 -4.45 2.33
CA GLY A 4 -11.19 -3.06 2.31
C GLY A 4 -10.15 -2.10 2.89
N PRO A 5 -9.51 -2.35 4.05
CA PRO A 5 -8.85 -1.27 4.76
C PRO A 5 -7.57 -0.79 4.07
N LEU A 6 -6.71 -1.67 3.54
CA LEU A 6 -5.46 -1.24 2.90
C LEU A 6 -5.75 -0.52 1.57
N LEU A 7 -6.64 -1.08 0.74
CA LEU A 7 -6.98 -0.47 -0.54
C LEU A 7 -7.68 0.88 -0.34
N GLU A 8 -8.56 0.98 0.66
CA GLU A 8 -9.24 2.22 1.04
C GLU A 8 -8.25 3.28 1.56
N ILE A 9 -7.29 2.89 2.40
CA ILE A 9 -6.23 3.78 2.87
C ILE A 9 -5.38 4.27 1.69
N LEU A 10 -4.93 3.37 0.81
CA LEU A 10 -4.13 3.73 -0.35
C LEU A 10 -4.91 4.67 -1.29
N ASN A 11 -6.20 4.42 -1.52
CA ASN A 11 -7.05 5.32 -2.30
C ASN A 11 -7.20 6.70 -1.63
N ASN A 12 -7.36 6.76 -0.31
CA ASN A 12 -7.39 8.03 0.43
C ASN A 12 -6.06 8.78 0.41
N MET A 13 -4.94 8.09 0.15
CA MET A 13 -3.64 8.73 0.04
C MET A 13 -3.39 9.40 -1.32
N ILE A 14 -4.21 9.11 -2.35
CA ILE A 14 -4.04 9.67 -3.69
C ILE A 14 -4.10 11.20 -3.63
N GLY A 15 -3.03 11.86 -4.09
CA GLY A 15 -2.94 13.32 -4.10
C GLY A 15 -2.70 13.96 -2.74
N THR A 16 -2.45 13.17 -1.68
CA THR A 16 -2.10 13.66 -0.35
C THR A 16 -0.60 13.48 -0.08
N GLN A 17 -0.08 14.20 0.92
CA GLN A 17 1.29 14.01 1.42
C GLN A 17 1.38 12.94 2.53
N LYS A 18 0.37 12.08 2.66
CA LYS A 18 0.35 11.03 3.69
C LYS A 18 1.40 9.97 3.39
N GLY A 19 2.02 9.45 4.45
CA GLY A 19 2.96 8.34 4.40
C GLY A 19 2.34 7.08 5.01
N LEU A 20 2.57 5.94 4.37
CA LEU A 20 2.16 4.63 4.85
C LEU A 20 3.38 3.72 4.91
N SER A 21 3.66 3.18 6.08
CA SER A 21 4.67 2.13 6.25
C SER A 21 3.96 0.78 6.31
N ILE A 22 4.31 -0.11 5.39
CA ILE A 22 3.76 -1.47 5.30
C ILE A 22 4.87 -2.43 5.73
N MET A 23 4.61 -3.20 6.79
CA MET A 23 5.51 -4.25 7.26
C MET A 23 4.97 -5.61 6.81
N PHE A 24 5.81 -6.37 6.09
CA PHE A 24 5.48 -7.71 5.64
C PHE A 24 5.98 -8.75 6.64
N TYR A 25 5.08 -9.56 7.22
CA TYR A 25 5.47 -10.64 8.12
C TYR A 25 6.42 -11.63 7.39
N GLY A 26 7.58 -11.88 7.99
CA GLY A 26 8.60 -12.77 7.43
C GLY A 26 9.58 -12.12 6.45
N LYS A 27 9.48 -10.81 6.20
CA LYS A 27 10.55 -10.02 5.57
C LYS A 27 11.07 -8.96 6.53
N ASP A 28 12.40 -8.84 6.61
CA ASP A 28 13.10 -7.85 7.44
C ASP A 28 13.08 -6.43 6.82
N SER A 29 12.12 -6.13 5.96
CA SER A 29 12.09 -4.89 5.19
C SER A 29 10.71 -4.27 5.20
N GLU A 30 10.66 -3.04 5.70
CA GLU A 30 9.49 -2.17 5.65
C GLU A 30 9.39 -1.53 4.27
N LEU A 31 8.18 -1.42 3.75
CA LEU A 31 7.86 -0.71 2.53
C LEU A 31 7.22 0.62 2.88
N GLU A 32 7.92 1.71 2.61
CA GLU A 32 7.40 3.06 2.77
C GLU A 32 6.75 3.53 1.47
N VAL A 33 5.51 4.02 1.59
CA VAL A 33 4.69 4.55 0.52
C VAL A 33 4.33 5.99 0.84
N SER A 34 4.66 6.91 -0.05
CA SER A 34 4.31 8.34 0.04
C SER A 34 4.05 8.90 -1.35
N ASP A 35 3.40 10.07 -1.43
CA ASP A 35 3.07 10.74 -2.71
C ASP A 35 2.37 9.80 -3.71
N VAL A 36 1.32 9.13 -3.24
CA VAL A 36 0.54 8.20 -4.07
C VAL A 36 -0.19 8.98 -5.17
N GLU A 37 -0.02 8.54 -6.41
CA GLU A 37 -0.68 9.12 -7.58
C GLU A 37 -1.80 8.22 -8.13
N PHE A 38 -1.64 6.90 -8.01
CA PHE A 38 -2.58 5.95 -8.57
C PHE A 38 -2.54 4.61 -7.82
N VAL A 39 -3.71 3.99 -7.65
CA VAL A 39 -3.88 2.70 -6.97
C VAL A 39 -4.84 1.85 -7.80
N GLU A 40 -4.44 0.63 -8.13
CA GLU A 40 -5.28 -0.32 -8.86
C GLU A 40 -5.22 -1.70 -8.20
N GLN A 41 -6.39 -2.33 -8.10
CA GLN A 41 -6.49 -3.73 -7.68
C GLN A 41 -6.38 -4.65 -8.89
N LEU A 42 -5.37 -5.52 -8.87
CA LEU A 42 -5.19 -6.54 -9.90
C LEU A 42 -6.11 -7.72 -9.63
N THR A 43 -7.16 -7.86 -10.44
CA THR A 43 -8.20 -8.88 -10.30
C THR A 43 -7.69 -10.32 -10.46
N SER A 44 -6.66 -10.53 -11.28
CA SER A 44 -6.16 -11.89 -11.59
C SER A 44 -5.26 -12.52 -10.51
N THR A 45 -4.56 -11.70 -9.72
CA THR A 45 -3.48 -12.20 -8.83
C THR A 45 -3.65 -11.76 -7.38
N GLN A 46 -4.83 -11.23 -7.03
CA GLN A 46 -5.07 -10.70 -5.68
C GLN A 46 -4.08 -9.59 -5.26
N GLY A 47 -3.37 -9.01 -6.23
CA GLY A 47 -2.32 -8.02 -5.99
C GLY A 47 -2.83 -6.58 -6.06
N ILE A 48 -2.02 -5.66 -5.59
CA ILE A 48 -2.25 -4.22 -5.64
C ILE A 48 -1.09 -3.59 -6.41
N HIS A 49 -1.43 -2.81 -7.42
CA HIS A 49 -0.50 -1.95 -8.12
C HIS A 49 -0.63 -0.54 -7.58
N LEU A 50 0.50 0.03 -7.17
CA LEU A 50 0.59 1.36 -6.59
C LEU A 50 1.62 2.16 -7.37
N LYS A 51 1.23 3.34 -7.84
CA LYS A 51 2.14 4.31 -8.44
C LYS A 51 2.27 5.51 -7.52
N THR A 52 3.51 5.82 -7.18
CA THR A 52 3.91 7.03 -6.45
C THR A 52 4.69 7.94 -7.40
N LYS A 53 4.93 9.19 -7.00
CA LYS A 53 5.81 10.10 -7.76
C LYS A 53 7.22 9.56 -7.95
N SER A 54 7.71 8.77 -6.98
CA SER A 54 9.07 8.28 -6.98
C SER A 54 9.21 6.95 -7.73
N ASN A 55 8.26 6.03 -7.56
CA ASN A 55 8.37 4.63 -8.00
C ASN A 55 7.01 3.97 -8.26
N ASN A 56 7.03 2.81 -8.94
CA ASN A 56 5.88 1.89 -9.05
C ASN A 56 6.13 0.67 -8.15
N ILE A 57 5.10 0.25 -7.42
CA ILE A 57 5.16 -0.78 -6.38
C ILE A 57 4.06 -1.82 -6.68
N TRP A 58 4.42 -3.09 -6.66
CA TRP A 58 3.49 -4.22 -6.82
C TRP A 58 3.49 -5.07 -5.55
N ILE A 59 2.30 -5.27 -4.98
CA ILE A 59 2.09 -6.06 -3.77
C ILE A 59 1.27 -7.29 -4.17
N ASP A 60 1.79 -8.49 -4.00
CA ASP A 60 1.07 -9.75 -4.26
C ASP A 60 0.57 -10.35 -2.93
N SER A 61 -0.71 -10.73 -2.84
CA SER A 61 -1.31 -11.15 -1.56
C SER A 61 -0.97 -12.57 -1.11
N SER A 62 -0.16 -13.32 -1.86
CA SER A 62 0.13 -14.73 -1.54
C SER A 62 0.88 -14.93 -0.22
N HIS A 63 1.49 -13.87 0.36
CA HIS A 63 2.27 -13.95 1.59
C HIS A 63 1.99 -12.79 2.58
N VAL A 64 0.92 -12.02 2.36
CA VAL A 64 0.74 -10.75 3.06
C VAL A 64 -0.12 -10.94 4.31
N SER A 65 0.52 -11.32 5.41
CA SER A 65 0.10 -10.83 6.73
C SER A 65 0.71 -9.43 6.92
N ALA A 66 0.19 -8.42 6.21
CA ALA A 66 0.70 -7.06 6.37
C ALA A 66 0.15 -6.45 7.65
N VAL A 67 1.05 -5.92 8.48
CA VAL A 67 0.74 -4.92 9.49
C VAL A 67 1.09 -3.57 8.86
N TRP A 68 0.15 -2.62 8.86
CA TRP A 68 0.37 -1.31 8.26
C TRP A 68 0.18 -0.21 9.31
N GLN A 69 1.03 0.83 9.25
CA GLN A 69 0.94 2.01 10.09
C GLN A 69 0.83 3.24 9.21
N VAL A 70 -0.28 3.97 9.33
CA VAL A 70 -0.47 5.27 8.67
C VAL A 70 0.21 6.32 9.53
N ARG A 71 1.13 7.10 8.94
CA ARG A 71 1.67 8.30 9.59
C ARG A 71 0.91 9.50 9.05
N ASP A 72 0.13 10.14 9.91
CA ASP A 72 -0.45 11.45 9.63
C ASP A 72 0.58 12.51 10.02
N ASN A 73 1.01 13.33 9.07
CA ASN A 73 1.93 14.43 9.33
C ASN A 73 1.09 15.63 9.76
N ILE A 74 0.95 15.82 11.08
CA ILE A 74 0.27 16.98 11.68
C ILE A 74 1.16 18.22 11.68
#